data_AF-A0A7J4FBL0-F1
#
_entry.id   AF-A0A7J4FBL0-F1
#
_cell.length_a   1.000
_cell.length_b   1.000
_cell.length_c   1.000
_cell.angle_alpha   90.00
_cell.angle_beta   90.00
_cell.angle_gamma   90.00
#
_symmetry.space_group_name_H-M   'P 1'
#
loop_
_entity.id
_entity.type
_entity.pdbx_description
1 polymer ?
#
loop_
_entity_poly.entity_id
_entity_poly.type
_entity_poly.pdbx_seq_one_letter_code
_entity_poly.pdbx_strand_id
1 'polypeptide(L)'
;MAPLFVLANIAVFAYKLHLRLKEGDPAFELFCYNYGLIPREVLTGRSLHSLVTHMFLHGSFLHLLFNCVPLYFFGSYLERDIGSAKFTAVYLCSGVLGGLAYLISEGLRSPGAPV
;
A
#
# COMPACT_ATOMS: atom_id res chain seq x y z
N MET A 1 -10.84 -11.07 8.42
CA MET A 1 -9.60 -10.42 7.98
C MET A 1 -9.85 -9.38 6.90
N ALA A 2 -10.64 -9.66 5.86
CA ALA A 2 -10.95 -8.68 4.82
C ALA A 2 -11.53 -7.37 5.39
N PRO A 3 -12.54 -7.37 6.29
CA PRO A 3 -13.01 -6.13 6.92
C PRO A 3 -11.93 -5.40 7.74
N LEU A 4 -11.01 -6.14 8.37
CA LEU A 4 -9.92 -5.55 9.15
C LEU A 4 -8.93 -4.81 8.25
N PHE A 5 -8.58 -5.37 7.09
CA PHE A 5 -7.75 -4.66 6.12
C PHE A 5 -8.45 -3.44 5.55
N VAL A 6 -9.77 -3.51 5.30
CA VAL A 6 -10.56 -2.33 4.89
C VAL A 6 -10.49 -1.23 5.96
N LEU A 7 -10.70 -1.57 7.23
CA LEU A 7 -10.61 -0.62 8.33
C LEU A 7 -9.20 -0.04 8.46
N ALA A 8 -8.15 -0.85 8.31
CA ALA A 8 -6.77 -0.37 8.30
C ALA A 8 -6.51 0.61 7.16
N ASN A 9 -6.97 0.33 5.95
CA ASN A 9 -6.87 1.21 4.79
C ASN A 9 -7.57 2.57 5.02
N ILE A 10 -8.79 2.54 5.57
CA ILE A 10 -9.55 3.75 5.91
C ILE A 10 -8.83 4.55 7.00
N ALA A 11 -8.34 3.89 8.05
CA ALA A 11 -7.63 4.54 9.15
C ALA A 11 -6.33 5.22 8.69
N VAL A 12 -5.53 4.51 7.88
CA VAL A 12 -4.29 5.06 7.30
C VAL A 12 -4.60 6.23 6.37
N PHE A 13 -5.64 6.13 5.54
CA PHE A 13 -6.04 7.24 4.67
C PHE A 13 -6.53 8.45 5.47
N ALA A 14 -7.35 8.24 6.50
CA ALA A 14 -7.85 9.31 7.37
C ALA A 14 -6.70 10.01 8.11
N TYR A 15 -5.75 9.25 8.65
CA TYR A 15 -4.56 9.82 9.28
C TYR A 15 -3.71 10.62 8.29
N LYS A 16 -3.47 10.06 7.10
CA LYS A 16 -2.75 10.77 6.03
C LYS A 16 -3.47 12.06 5.61
N LEU A 17 -4.80 12.03 5.52
CA LEU A 17 -5.61 13.22 5.22
C LEU A 17 -5.50 14.26 6.34
N HIS A 18 -5.56 13.85 7.61
CA HIS A 18 -5.32 14.72 8.75
C HIS A 18 -3.96 15.40 8.69
N LEU A 19 -2.90 14.67 8.35
CA LEU A 19 -1.57 15.26 8.14
C LEU A 19 -1.57 16.26 6.97
N ARG A 20 -2.22 15.93 5.85
CA ARG A 20 -2.30 16.81 4.68
C ARG A 20 -3.03 18.13 4.94
N LEU A 21 -3.98 18.13 5.87
CA LEU A 21 -4.76 19.32 6.23
C LEU A 21 -4.01 20.27 7.17
N LYS A 22 -2.86 19.86 7.72
CA LYS A 22 -1.99 20.73 8.51
C LYS A 22 -1.09 21.56 7.60
N GLU A 23 -1.46 22.80 7.35
CA GLU A 23 -0.65 23.72 6.56
C GLU A 23 0.72 23.97 7.21
N GLY A 24 1.79 23.89 6.41
CA GLY A 24 3.17 24.16 6.85
C GLY A 24 3.86 23.04 7.64
N ASP A 25 3.18 21.90 7.89
CA ASP A 25 3.76 20.75 8.59
C ASP A 25 4.33 19.73 7.57
N PRO A 26 5.65 19.42 7.58
CA PRO A 26 6.24 18.45 6.67
C PRO A 26 5.85 16.99 6.99
N ALA A 27 5.05 16.76 8.03
CA ALA A 27 4.63 15.42 8.45
C ALA A 27 3.92 14.65 7.34
N PHE A 28 3.16 15.32 6.46
CA PHE A 28 2.49 14.66 5.34
C PHE A 28 3.50 14.05 4.36
N GLU A 29 4.48 14.83 3.93
CA GLU A 29 5.54 14.41 3.01
C GLU A 29 6.39 13.32 3.66
N LEU A 30 6.77 13.49 4.92
CA LEU A 30 7.58 12.53 5.65
C LEU A 30 6.84 11.20 5.85
N PHE A 31 5.54 11.24 6.14
CA PHE A 31 4.71 10.04 6.23
C PHE A 31 4.63 9.30 4.89
N CYS A 32 4.39 10.04 3.79
CA CYS A 32 4.36 9.45 2.46
C CYS A 32 5.73 8.88 2.06
N TYR A 33 6.83 9.56 2.40
CA TYR A 33 8.19 9.11 2.12
C TYR A 33 8.56 7.85 2.90
N ASN A 34 8.24 7.81 4.19
CA ASN A 34 8.62 6.69 5.06
C ASN A 34 7.82 5.42 4.79
N TYR A 35 6.54 5.53 4.43
CA TYR A 35 5.66 4.37 4.29
C TYR A 35 5.31 4.03 2.83
N GLY A 36 5.57 4.95 1.89
CA GLY A 36 5.37 4.75 0.46
C GLY A 36 6.49 3.92 -0.16
N LEU A 37 6.15 3.20 -1.23
CA LEU A 37 7.13 2.42 -1.98
C LEU A 37 7.87 3.35 -2.95
N ILE A 38 9.10 3.71 -2.56
CA ILE A 38 10.03 4.50 -3.38
C ILE A 38 11.09 3.54 -3.91
N PRO A 39 11.23 3.35 -5.24
CA PRO A 39 12.11 2.34 -5.80
C PRO A 39 13.54 2.40 -5.27
N ARG A 40 14.15 3.58 -5.26
CA ARG A 40 15.51 3.81 -4.76
C ARG A 40 15.73 3.35 -3.34
N GLU A 41 14.79 3.68 -2.46
CA GLU A 41 14.91 3.37 -1.04
C GLU A 41 14.72 1.86 -0.80
N VAL A 42 13.90 1.18 -1.60
CA VAL A 42 13.76 -0.27 -1.52
C VAL A 42 14.99 -0.99 -2.09
N LEU A 43 15.46 -0.57 -3.28
CA LEU A 43 16.59 -1.19 -3.97
C LEU A 43 17.92 -1.02 -3.22
N THR A 44 18.08 0.08 -2.47
CA THR A 44 19.23 0.29 -1.58
C THR A 44 19.04 -0.33 -0.18
N GLY A 45 17.93 -1.03 0.06
CA GLY A 45 17.65 -1.72 1.32
C GLY A 45 17.22 -0.81 2.49
N ARG A 46 16.98 0.48 2.24
CA ARG A 46 16.65 1.48 3.27
C ARG A 46 15.20 1.44 3.73
N SER A 47 14.28 1.03 2.84
CA SER A 47 12.84 1.03 3.10
C SER A 47 12.17 -0.29 2.73
N LEU A 48 12.74 -1.42 3.17
CA LEU A 48 12.17 -2.75 2.89
C LEU A 48 10.77 -2.93 3.47
N HIS A 49 10.44 -2.26 4.58
CA HIS A 49 9.09 -2.27 5.16
C HIS A 49 8.06 -1.65 4.22
N SER A 50 8.46 -0.75 3.30
CA SER A 50 7.56 -0.17 2.32
C SER A 50 6.97 -1.19 1.34
N LEU A 51 7.59 -2.36 1.15
CA LEU A 51 7.02 -3.47 0.39
C LEU A 51 5.69 -3.97 0.97
N VAL A 52 5.42 -3.70 2.25
CA VAL A 52 4.14 -4.02 2.90
C VAL A 52 3.35 -2.75 3.20
N THR A 53 3.98 -1.69 3.72
CA THR A 53 3.22 -0.51 4.16
C THR A 53 2.57 0.25 3.01
N HIS A 54 3.14 0.20 1.80
CA HIS A 54 2.52 0.83 0.62
C HIS A 54 1.15 0.27 0.29
N MET A 55 0.87 -0.99 0.65
CA MET A 55 -0.43 -1.63 0.42
C MET A 55 -1.58 -0.90 1.12
N PHE A 56 -1.28 -0.08 2.14
CA PHE A 56 -2.27 0.68 2.89
C PHE A 56 -2.31 2.17 2.53
N LEU A 57 -1.36 2.66 1.75
CA LEU A 57 -1.27 4.06 1.35
C LEU A 57 -2.01 4.32 0.04
N HIS A 58 -3.07 5.12 0.12
CA HIS A 58 -3.89 5.46 -1.05
C HIS A 58 -3.71 6.92 -1.43
N GLY A 59 -3.44 7.21 -2.71
CA GLY A 59 -3.18 8.57 -3.20
C GLY A 59 -4.41 9.50 -3.17
N SER A 60 -5.60 8.96 -3.44
CA SER A 60 -6.86 9.71 -3.55
C SER A 60 -8.03 8.95 -2.95
N PHE A 61 -9.13 9.65 -2.68
CA PHE A 61 -10.36 9.04 -2.16
C PHE A 61 -10.95 7.99 -3.11
N LEU A 62 -10.98 8.28 -4.42
CA LEU A 62 -11.44 7.31 -5.41
C LEU A 62 -10.56 6.07 -5.46
N HIS A 63 -9.24 6.21 -5.35
CA HIS A 63 -8.34 5.07 -5.31
C HIS A 63 -8.60 4.19 -4.08
N LEU A 64 -8.82 4.80 -2.91
CA LEU A 64 -9.23 4.07 -1.70
C LEU A 64 -10.55 3.33 -1.92
N LEU A 65 -11.55 4.01 -2.47
CA LEU A 65 -12.89 3.45 -2.69
C LEU A 65 -12.82 2.21 -3.61
N PHE A 66 -12.12 2.31 -4.73
CA PHE A 66 -11.99 1.22 -5.70
C PHE A 66 -11.14 0.04 -5.21
N ASN A 67 -10.32 0.20 -4.16
CA ASN A 67 -9.65 -0.92 -3.52
C ASN A 67 -10.50 -1.53 -2.39
N CYS A 68 -11.09 -0.70 -1.53
CA CYS A 68 -11.83 -1.16 -0.36
C CYS A 68 -13.16 -1.83 -0.72
N VAL A 69 -13.88 -1.38 -1.76
CA VAL A 69 -15.17 -1.98 -2.15
C VAL A 69 -14.97 -3.43 -2.63
N PRO A 70 -14.11 -3.73 -3.62
CA PRO A 70 -13.82 -5.11 -4.01
C PRO A 70 -13.22 -5.94 -2.87
N LEU A 71 -12.31 -5.37 -2.08
CA LEU A 71 -11.71 -6.06 -0.93
C LEU A 71 -12.77 -6.46 0.10
N TYR A 72 -13.74 -5.59 0.36
CA TYR A 72 -14.83 -5.91 1.29
C TYR A 72 -15.74 -7.00 0.72
N PHE A 73 -16.24 -6.86 -0.50
CA PHE A 73 -17.20 -7.82 -1.07
C PHE A 73 -16.53 -9.13 -1.49
N PHE A 74 -15.60 -9.08 -2.44
CA PHE A 74 -14.93 -10.28 -2.96
C PHE A 74 -13.93 -10.84 -1.97
N GLY A 75 -13.20 -9.99 -1.24
CA GLY A 75 -12.26 -10.47 -0.23
C GLY A 75 -12.97 -11.17 0.94
N SER A 76 -14.12 -10.65 1.41
CA SER A 76 -14.89 -11.36 2.45
C SER A 76 -15.51 -12.66 1.93
N TYR A 77 -15.91 -12.72 0.67
CA TYR A 77 -16.37 -13.96 0.05
C TYR A 77 -15.24 -14.99 0.00
N LEU A 78 -14.09 -14.62 -0.57
CA LEU A 78 -12.92 -15.49 -0.66
C LEU A 78 -12.43 -15.94 0.72
N GLU A 79 -12.39 -15.04 1.70
CA GLU A 79 -11.99 -15.37 3.07
C GLU A 79 -12.88 -16.46 3.70
N ARG A 80 -14.19 -16.46 3.43
CA ARG A 80 -15.10 -17.51 3.92
C ARG A 80 -14.76 -18.86 3.30
N ASP A 81 -14.32 -18.87 2.05
CA ASP A 81 -14.01 -20.10 1.31
C ASP A 81 -12.65 -20.70 1.70
N ILE A 82 -11.62 -19.86 1.85
CA ILE A 82 -10.24 -20.34 2.08
C ILE A 82 -9.76 -20.20 3.54
N GLY A 83 -10.54 -19.50 4.37
CA GLY A 83 -10.20 -19.19 5.75
C GLY A 83 -9.25 -17.99 5.91
N SER A 84 -9.30 -17.37 7.09
CA SER A 84 -8.57 -16.13 7.40
C SER A 84 -7.06 -16.19 7.19
N ALA A 85 -6.40 -17.29 7.59
CA ALA A 85 -4.95 -17.40 7.47
C ALA A 85 -4.48 -17.42 6.00
N LYS A 86 -5.14 -18.21 5.15
CA LYS A 86 -4.82 -18.27 3.71
C LYS A 86 -5.18 -16.96 3.02
N PHE A 87 -6.30 -16.34 3.39
CA PHE A 87 -6.65 -15.02 2.88
C PHE A 87 -5.61 -13.96 3.22
N THR A 88 -5.12 -13.91 4.47
CA THR A 88 -4.04 -13.02 4.87
C THR A 88 -2.77 -13.26 4.06
N ALA A 89 -2.40 -14.52 3.83
CA ALA A 89 -1.25 -14.85 2.97
C ALA A 89 -1.46 -14.36 1.54
N VAL A 90 -2.64 -14.60 0.94
CA VAL A 90 -2.98 -14.11 -0.41
C VAL A 90 -2.88 -12.59 -0.47
N TYR A 91 -3.43 -11.88 0.52
CA TYR A 91 -3.38 -10.42 0.58
C TYR A 91 -1.94 -9.90 0.64
N LEU A 92 -1.12 -10.41 1.58
CA LEU A 92 0.27 -9.97 1.75
C LEU A 92 1.15 -10.36 0.56
N CYS A 93 1.06 -11.61 0.08
CA CYS A 93 1.86 -12.05 -1.06
C CYS A 93 1.51 -11.29 -2.33
N SER A 94 0.22 -11.07 -2.62
CA SER A 94 -0.18 -10.31 -3.81
C SER A 94 0.28 -8.85 -3.75
N GLY A 95 0.20 -8.19 -2.58
CA GLY A 95 0.70 -6.84 -2.42
C GLY A 95 2.22 -6.73 -2.58
N VAL A 96 2.98 -7.63 -1.96
CA VAL A 96 4.44 -7.67 -2.12
C VAL A 96 4.83 -7.94 -3.58
N LEU A 97 4.20 -8.92 -4.23
CA LEU A 97 4.46 -9.23 -5.64
C LEU A 97 4.09 -8.05 -6.55
N GLY A 98 2.99 -7.35 -6.28
CA GLY A 98 2.60 -6.13 -6.99
C GLY A 98 3.64 -5.01 -6.83
N GLY A 99 4.13 -4.80 -5.60
CA GLY A 99 5.21 -3.86 -5.32
C GLY A 99 6.50 -4.21 -6.06
N LEU A 100 6.90 -5.48 -6.06
CA LEU A 100 8.07 -5.96 -6.81
C LEU A 100 7.88 -5.78 -8.32
N ALA A 101 6.70 -6.09 -8.86
CA ALA A 101 6.40 -5.87 -10.28
C ALA A 101 6.48 -4.38 -10.66
N TYR A 102 6.04 -3.49 -9.78
CA TYR A 102 6.20 -2.05 -9.96
C TYR A 102 7.68 -1.63 -9.99
N LEU A 103 8.51 -2.14 -9.06
CA LEU A 103 9.96 -1.87 -9.05
C LEU A 103 10.64 -2.31 -10.34
N ILE A 104 10.28 -3.50 -10.84
CA ILE A 104 10.81 -4.03 -12.10
C ILE A 104 10.37 -3.14 -13.27
N SER A 105 9.09 -2.78 -13.34
CA SER A 105 8.56 -1.89 -14.38
C SER A 105 9.30 -0.55 -14.39
N GLU A 106 9.61 0.02 -13.23
CA GLU A 106 10.31 1.30 -13.16
C GLU A 106 11.79 1.19 -13.57
N GLY A 107 12.46 0.10 -13.19
CA GLY A 107 13.81 -0.21 -13.67
C GLY A 107 13.89 -0.38 -15.19
N LEU A 108 12.84 -0.90 -15.83
CA LEU A 108 12.76 -1.01 -17.29
C LEU A 108 12.48 0.35 -17.97
N ARG A 109 11.71 1.24 -17.33
CA ARG A 109 11.37 2.57 -17.87
C ARG A 109 12.53 3.55 -17.81
N SER A 110 13.42 3.39 -16.83
CA SER A 110 14.56 4.29 -16.61
C SER A 110 15.89 3.52 -16.59
N PRO A 111 16.34 2.92 -17.71
CA PRO A 111 17.56 2.12 -17.73
C PRO A 111 18.78 2.96 -17.37
N GLY A 112 19.44 2.61 -16.26
CA GLY A 112 20.67 3.29 -15.81
C GLY A 112 20.45 4.58 -15.03
N ALA A 113 19.21 5.05 -14.85
CA ALA A 113 18.92 6.01 -13.80
C ALA A 113 19.02 5.27 -12.44
N PRO A 114 19.49 5.92 -11.37
CA PRO A 114 19.31 5.39 -10.03
C PRO A 114 17.81 5.40 -9.72
N VAL A 115 17.12 4.33 -10.11
CA VAL A 115 15.75 4.02 -9.66
C VAL A 115 15.71 4.07 -8.15
#